data_AF-A0A2W2C8U2-F1
#
_entry.id   AF-A0A2W2C8U2-F1
#
_cell.length_a   1.000
_cell.length_b   1.000
_cell.length_c   1.000
_cell.angle_alpha   90.00
_cell.angle_beta   90.00
_cell.angle_gamma   90.00
#
_symmetry.space_group_name_H-M   'P 1'
#
loop_
_entity.id
_entity.type
_entity.pdbx_description
1 polymer ?
#
loop_
_entity_poly.entity_id
_entity_poly.type
_entity_poly.pdbx_seq_one_letter_code
_entity_poly.pdbx_strand_id
1 'polypeptide(L)'
;MEAAALFMAPFALSVLAALVVRRWWALVVPAVAVPLYYAGLRYGWWGDGVGDGAWLLLAAFLTAVAVAGCAVVIGVFRLLARRP
;
A
#
# COMPACT_ATOMS: atom_id res chain seq x y z
N MET A 1 -7.61 16.32 10.44
CA MET A 1 -6.26 15.90 9.99
C MET A 1 -5.96 14.44 10.31
N GLU A 2 -6.55 13.86 11.35
CA GLU A 2 -6.30 12.46 11.76
C GLU A 2 -6.78 11.41 10.75
N ALA A 3 -7.93 11.64 10.10
CA ALA A 3 -8.46 10.71 9.09
C ALA A 3 -7.48 10.50 7.91
N ALA A 4 -6.87 11.58 7.40
CA ALA A 4 -5.92 11.50 6.31
C ALA A 4 -4.65 10.71 6.67
N ALA A 5 -4.21 10.77 7.93
CA ALA A 5 -3.06 10.01 8.41
C ALA A 5 -3.34 8.50 8.43
N LEU A 6 -4.55 8.10 8.84
CA LEU A 6 -4.99 6.70 8.82
C LEU A 6 -5.08 6.14 7.39
N PHE A 7 -5.59 6.93 6.44
CA PHE A 7 -5.63 6.53 5.02
C PHE A 7 -4.25 6.28 4.42
N MET A 8 -3.23 7.02 4.85
CA MET A 8 -1.86 6.88 4.35
C MET A 8 -1.05 5.78 5.06
N ALA A 9 -1.52 5.29 6.21
CA ALA A 9 -0.84 4.27 7.00
C ALA A 9 -0.51 2.97 6.23
N PRO A 10 -1.44 2.32 5.50
CA PRO A 10 -1.11 1.11 4.73
C PRO A 10 -0.11 1.40 3.60
N PHE A 11 -0.14 2.62 3.07
CA PHE A 11 0.79 3.07 2.04
C PHE A 11 2.20 3.25 2.58
N ALA A 12 2.34 3.97 3.71
CA ALA A 12 3.60 4.18 4.39
C ALA A 12 4.22 2.85 4.84
N LEU A 13 3.42 1.95 5.42
CA LEU A 13 3.86 0.63 5.84
C LEU A 13 4.38 -0.19 4.65
N SER A 14 3.69 -0.15 3.51
CA SER A 14 4.10 -0.86 2.30
C SER A 14 5.43 -0.34 1.74
N VAL A 15 5.60 0.98 1.70
CA VAL A 15 6.86 1.61 1.26
C VAL A 15 8.00 1.27 2.22
N LEU A 16 7.77 1.31 3.53
CA LEU A 16 8.76 0.90 4.53
C LEU A 16 9.14 -0.58 4.37
N ALA A 17 8.17 -1.47 4.17
CA ALA A 17 8.43 -2.88 3.90
C ALA A 17 9.28 -3.06 2.62
N ALA A 18 8.98 -2.34 1.54
CA ALA A 18 9.76 -2.37 0.31
C ALA A 18 11.20 -1.86 0.51
N LEU A 19 11.39 -0.79 1.29
CA LEU A 19 12.70 -0.21 1.61
C LEU A 19 13.58 -1.12 2.46
N VAL A 20 12.99 -1.82 3.43
CA VAL A 20 13.71 -2.72 4.36
C VAL A 20 14.00 -4.06 3.69
N VAL A 21 12.99 -4.68 3.08
CA VAL A 21 13.10 -6.05 2.54
C VAL A 21 13.85 -6.07 1.21
N ARG A 22 13.61 -5.09 0.32
CA ARG A 22 14.25 -4.94 -1.02
C ARG A 22 14.17 -6.20 -1.91
N ARG A 23 13.18 -7.06 -1.68
CA ARG A 23 12.91 -8.27 -2.46
C ARG A 23 11.55 -8.16 -3.13
N TRP A 24 11.42 -8.74 -4.33
CA TRP A 24 10.17 -8.70 -5.10
C TRP A 24 8.97 -9.30 -4.35
N TRP A 25 9.20 -10.28 -3.45
CA TRP A 25 8.12 -10.81 -2.63
C TRP A 25 7.53 -9.79 -1.64
N ALA A 26 8.23 -8.69 -1.33
CA ALA A 26 7.70 -7.61 -0.50
C ALA A 26 6.50 -6.90 -1.15
N LEU A 27 6.28 -7.06 -2.45
CA LEU A 27 5.09 -6.55 -3.15
C LEU A 27 3.78 -7.19 -2.67
N VAL A 28 3.86 -8.34 -1.99
CA VAL A 28 2.69 -8.95 -1.34
C VAL A 28 2.13 -8.02 -0.26
N VAL A 29 2.96 -7.19 0.38
CA VAL A 29 2.53 -6.26 1.42
C VAL A 29 1.52 -5.24 0.88
N PRO A 30 1.83 -4.37 -0.11
CA PRO A 30 0.84 -3.46 -0.66
C PRO A 30 -0.34 -4.18 -1.31
N ALA A 31 -0.10 -5.34 -1.93
CA ALA A 31 -1.15 -6.11 -2.58
C ALA A 31 -2.20 -6.69 -1.61
N VAL A 32 -1.84 -6.91 -0.34
CA VAL A 32 -2.76 -7.46 0.68
C VAL A 32 -3.19 -6.40 1.68
N ALA A 33 -2.27 -5.58 2.18
CA ALA A 33 -2.54 -4.61 3.23
C ALA A 33 -3.53 -3.52 2.79
N VAL A 34 -3.42 -3.02 1.55
CA VAL A 34 -4.32 -1.97 1.05
C VAL A 34 -5.75 -2.51 0.85
N PRO A 35 -5.98 -3.64 0.15
CA PRO A 35 -7.33 -4.21 0.04
C PRO A 35 -7.91 -4.60 1.40
N LEU A 36 -7.10 -5.18 2.30
CA LEU A 36 -7.55 -5.56 3.63
C LEU A 36 -7.93 -4.32 4.47
N TYR A 37 -7.19 -3.22 4.35
CA TYR A 37 -7.51 -1.96 5.01
C TYR A 37 -8.90 -1.45 4.62
N TYR A 38 -9.19 -1.40 3.31
CA TYR A 38 -10.49 -0.95 2.79
C TYR A 38 -11.63 -1.95 3.07
N ALA A 39 -11.34 -3.26 3.06
CA ALA A 39 -12.30 -4.27 3.49
C ALA A 39 -12.65 -4.10 4.97
N GLY A 40 -11.66 -3.88 5.84
CA GLY A 40 -11.87 -3.62 7.26
C GLY A 40 -12.71 -2.36 7.51
N LEU A 41 -12.47 -1.28 6.75
CA LEU A 41 -13.34 -0.10 6.77
C LEU A 41 -14.78 -0.48 6.38
N ARG A 42 -14.99 -1.27 5.31
CA ARG A 42 -16.33 -1.69 4.85
C ARG A 42 -17.10 -2.53 5.87
N TYR A 43 -16.38 -3.39 6.60
CA TYR A 43 -16.94 -4.29 7.62
C TYR A 43 -16.95 -3.68 9.04
N GLY A 44 -16.52 -2.42 9.20
CA GLY A 44 -16.55 -1.72 10.49
C GLY A 44 -15.54 -2.24 11.50
N TRP A 45 -14.44 -2.85 11.06
CA TRP A 45 -13.34 -3.29 11.95
C TRP A 45 -12.56 -2.10 12.52
N TRP A 46 -12.48 -1.01 11.75
CA TRP A 46 -11.85 0.26 12.13
C TRP A 46 -12.44 1.39 11.29
N GLY A 47 -12.42 2.62 11.82
CA GLY A 47 -12.85 3.85 11.12
C GLY A 47 -14.36 3.96 10.85
N ASP A 48 -14.75 5.03 10.16
CA ASP A 48 -16.16 5.43 9.96
C ASP A 48 -16.82 4.79 8.71
N GLY A 49 -16.18 3.77 8.12
CA GLY A 49 -16.63 3.15 6.88
C GLY A 49 -16.02 3.75 5.60
N VAL A 50 -16.46 3.23 4.45
CA VAL A 50 -15.91 3.59 3.12
C VAL A 50 -16.82 4.48 2.27
N GLY A 51 -18.02 4.83 2.77
CA GLY A 51 -19.05 5.54 2.00
C GLY A 51 -19.61 4.73 0.82
N ASP A 52 -20.45 5.37 0.00
CA ASP A 52 -21.21 4.68 -1.04
C ASP A 52 -20.47 4.54 -2.38
N GLY A 53 -20.59 3.34 -2.97
CA GLY A 53 -20.41 3.04 -4.39
C GLY A 53 -18.97 2.96 -4.94
N ALA A 54 -18.08 3.88 -4.55
CA ALA A 54 -16.78 4.04 -5.22
C ALA A 54 -15.59 3.40 -4.48
N TRP A 55 -15.80 2.82 -3.30
CA TRP A 55 -14.71 2.34 -2.45
C TRP A 55 -13.89 1.21 -3.08
N LEU A 56 -14.51 0.33 -3.88
CA LEU A 56 -13.83 -0.75 -4.60
C LEU A 56 -12.85 -0.18 -5.63
N LEU A 57 -13.29 0.83 -6.37
CA LEU A 57 -12.47 1.49 -7.40
C LEU A 57 -11.31 2.23 -6.74
N LEU A 58 -11.58 2.95 -5.63
CA LEU A 58 -10.56 3.65 -4.86
C LEU A 58 -9.54 2.69 -4.24
N ALA A 59 -10.00 1.60 -3.64
CA ALA A 59 -9.15 0.56 -3.07
C ALA A 59 -8.26 -0.09 -4.14
N ALA A 60 -8.83 -0.43 -5.31
CA ALA A 60 -8.09 -0.99 -6.43
C ALA A 60 -7.03 0.00 -6.97
N PHE A 61 -7.42 1.27 -7.18
CA PHE A 61 -6.51 2.31 -7.62
C PHE A 61 -5.34 2.49 -6.63
N LEU A 62 -5.63 2.67 -5.35
CA LEU A 62 -4.60 2.87 -4.33
C LEU A 62 -3.70 1.64 -4.17
N THR A 63 -4.25 0.43 -4.31
CA THR A 63 -3.45 -0.80 -4.31
C THR A 63 -2.48 -0.80 -5.49
N ALA A 64 -2.94 -0.47 -6.70
CA ALA A 64 -2.09 -0.40 -7.88
C ALA A 64 -0.97 0.64 -7.73
N VAL A 65 -1.29 1.84 -7.23
CA VAL A 65 -0.28 2.89 -6.97
C VAL A 65 0.71 2.43 -5.90
N ALA A 66 0.26 1.77 -4.84
CA ALA A 66 1.14 1.25 -3.78
C ALA A 66 2.10 0.17 -4.30
N VAL A 67 1.58 -0.80 -5.06
CA VAL A 67 2.39 -1.87 -5.66
C VAL A 67 3.39 -1.28 -6.65
N ALA A 68 2.97 -0.38 -7.54
CA ALA A 68 3.84 0.27 -8.49
C ALA A 68 4.94 1.09 -7.79
N GLY A 69 4.59 1.89 -6.78
CA GLY A 69 5.55 2.65 -5.99
C GLY A 69 6.59 1.75 -5.30
N CYS A 70 6.14 0.67 -4.67
CA CYS A 70 7.04 -0.31 -4.03
C CYS A 70 7.95 -1.01 -5.06
N ALA A 71 7.42 -1.34 -6.24
CA ALA A 71 8.18 -1.97 -7.31
C ALA A 71 9.28 -1.03 -7.84
N VAL A 72 8.97 0.26 -8.02
CA VAL A 72 9.95 1.29 -8.38
C VAL A 72 11.05 1.39 -7.33
N VAL A 73 10.69 1.48 -6.04
CA VAL A 73 11.66 1.54 -4.93
C VAL A 73 12.59 0.33 -4.97
N ILE A 74 12.03 -0.89 -5.02
CA ILE A 74 12.83 -2.12 -5.06
C ILE A 74 13.72 -2.16 -6.30
N GLY A 75 13.19 -1.77 -7.47
CA GLY A 75 13.92 -1.71 -8.74
C GLY A 75 15.11 -0.76 -8.69
N VAL A 76 14.89 0.47 -8.22
CA VAL A 76 15.95 1.49 -8.09
C VAL A 76 17.05 1.01 -7.15
N PHE A 77 16.71 0.51 -5.96
CA PHE A 77 17.72 0.02 -5.02
C PHE A 77 18.49 -1.19 -5.57
N ARG A 78 17.83 -2.09 -6.30
CA ARG A 78 18.51 -3.21 -6.97
C ARG A 78 19.42 -2.77 -8.11
N LEU A 79 19.03 -1.75 -8.87
CA LEU A 79 19.87 -1.16 -9.92
C LEU A 79 21.10 -0.47 -9.31
N LEU A 80 20.92 0.30 -8.24
CA LEU A 80 22.02 0.96 -7.53
C LEU A 80 22.99 -0.06 -6.91
N ALA A 81 22.48 -1.13 -6.30
CA ALA A 81 23.31 -2.20 -5.73
C ALA A 81 24.09 -3.03 -6.78
N ARG A 82 23.74 -2.92 -8.07
CA ARG A 82 24.43 -3.58 -9.18
C ARG A 82 25.50 -2.72 -9.84
N ARG A 83 25.61 -1.43 -9.48
CA ARG A 83 26.69 -0.58 -9.98
C ARG A 83 27.99 -0.88 -9.20
N PRO A 84 29.10 -1.19 -9.91
CA PRO A 84 30.38 -1.53 -9.29
C PRO A 84 31.02 -0.33 -8.58
#